data_AF-A0A357IRN1-F1
#
_entry.id   AF-A0A357IRN1-F1
#
_cell.length_a   1.000
_cell.length_b   1.000
_cell.length_c   1.000
_cell.angle_alpha   90.00
_cell.angle_beta   90.00
_cell.angle_gamma   90.00
#
_symmetry.space_group_name_H-M   'P 1'
#
loop_
_entity.id
_entity.type
_entity.pdbx_description
1 polymer ?
#
loop_
_entity_poly.entity_id
_entity_poly.type
_entity_poly.pdbx_seq_one_letter_code
_entity_poly.pdbx_strand_id
1 'polypeptide(L)'
;MTRVRTIQVNQSVFSSIQAEGDALRGKLKSRGTFLINVMSSPGAGKTTTLVGLIARLKKRLSLGVIEADLDSDVDAKRVSDLTGVPAIQIHTDSLCHVDCGMVEEALRGFAPWPQMLFLEK
;
A
#
# COMPACT_ATOMS: atom_id res chain seq x y z
N MET A 1 -48.40 12.05 -1.32
CA MET A 1 -47.27 11.72 -2.21
C MET A 1 -45.99 12.29 -1.59
N THR A 2 -45.14 11.42 -1.03
CA THR A 2 -43.93 11.82 -0.31
C THR A 2 -42.83 12.17 -1.32
N ARG A 3 -42.38 13.43 -1.36
CA ARG A 3 -41.28 13.87 -2.24
C ARG A 3 -39.96 13.36 -1.70
N VAL A 4 -39.37 12.39 -2.38
CA VAL A 4 -37.97 11.98 -2.16
C VAL A 4 -37.06 13.05 -2.76
N ARG A 5 -36.10 13.57 -1.98
CA ARG A 5 -35.00 14.40 -2.47
C ARG A 5 -33.77 13.52 -2.62
N THR A 6 -33.30 13.36 -3.85
CA THR A 6 -32.03 12.67 -4.15
C THR A 6 -30.90 13.69 -4.03
N ILE A 7 -30.02 13.52 -3.04
CA ILE A 7 -28.80 14.31 -2.89
C ILE A 7 -27.67 13.55 -3.60
N GLN A 8 -27.04 14.16 -4.61
CA GLN A 8 -25.84 13.59 -5.24
C GLN A 8 -24.59 13.99 -4.43
N VAL A 9 -24.13 13.05 -3.59
CA VAL A 9 -22.98 13.23 -2.67
C VAL A 9 -21.63 12.94 -3.37
N ASN A 10 -21.64 12.57 -4.66
CA ASN A 10 -20.50 11.92 -5.32
C ASN A 10 -19.26 12.81 -5.58
N GLN A 11 -19.39 14.12 -5.80
CA GLN A 11 -18.22 14.91 -6.28
C GLN A 11 -17.24 15.35 -5.18
N SER A 12 -17.70 15.52 -3.94
CA SER A 12 -16.86 16.06 -2.86
C SER A 12 -15.90 15.04 -2.24
N VAL A 13 -16.18 13.73 -2.38
CA VAL A 13 -15.40 12.69 -1.70
C VAL A 13 -14.14 12.34 -2.49
N PHE A 14 -14.20 12.33 -3.82
CA PHE A 14 -13.06 11.93 -4.66
C PHE A 14 -12.00 13.02 -4.85
N SER A 15 -12.38 14.30 -4.81
CA SER A 15 -11.43 15.40 -5.06
C SER A 15 -10.34 15.49 -3.99
N SER A 16 -10.71 15.30 -2.72
CA SER A 16 -9.76 15.28 -1.61
C SER A 16 -8.80 14.08 -1.71
N ILE A 17 -9.32 12.89 -2.02
CA ILE A 17 -8.51 11.67 -2.21
C ILE A 17 -7.49 11.83 -3.34
N GLN A 18 -7.88 12.48 -4.44
CA GLN A 18 -6.95 12.74 -5.56
C GLN A 18 -5.82 13.68 -5.17
N ALA A 19 -6.14 14.77 -4.46
CA ALA A 19 -5.14 15.72 -3.99
C ALA A 19 -4.14 15.09 -3.02
N GLU A 20 -4.60 14.24 -2.10
CA GLU A 20 -3.75 13.47 -1.20
C GLU A 20 -2.86 12.48 -1.97
N GLY A 21 -3.42 11.79 -2.97
CA GLY A 21 -2.67 10.89 -3.84
C GLY A 21 -1.57 11.61 -4.63
N ASP A 22 -1.84 12.81 -5.13
CA ASP A 22 -0.85 13.64 -5.83
C ASP A 22 0.26 14.11 -4.90
N ALA A 23 -0.09 14.53 -3.68
CA ALA A 23 0.90 14.91 -2.67
C ALA A 23 1.83 13.74 -2.32
N LEU A 24 1.27 12.55 -2.09
CA LEU A 24 2.04 11.32 -1.83
C LEU A 24 2.95 10.96 -3.01
N ARG A 25 2.43 11.00 -4.25
CA ARG A 25 3.23 10.79 -5.47
C ARG A 25 4.39 11.77 -5.57
N GLY A 26 4.16 13.05 -5.27
CA GLY A 26 5.20 14.08 -5.26
C GLY A 26 6.29 13.79 -4.23
N LYS A 27 5.91 13.39 -3.01
CA LYS A 27 6.83 13.02 -1.93
C LYS A 27 7.67 11.80 -2.29
N LEU A 28 7.03 10.73 -2.77
CA LEU A 28 7.69 9.51 -3.25
C LEU A 28 8.71 9.82 -4.35
N LYS A 29 8.31 10.61 -5.36
CA LYS A 29 9.19 11.04 -6.45
C LYS A 29 10.39 11.84 -5.96
N SER A 30 10.19 12.77 -5.02
CA SER A 30 11.28 13.58 -4.44
C SER A 30 12.30 12.74 -3.66
N ARG A 31 11.89 11.57 -3.16
CA ARG A 31 12.72 10.62 -2.40
C ARG A 31 13.29 9.49 -3.25
N GLY A 32 12.94 9.42 -4.55
CA GLY A 32 13.36 8.34 -5.44
C GLY A 32 12.69 6.99 -5.13
N THR A 33 11.53 7.00 -4.48
CA THR A 33 10.77 5.78 -4.18
C THR A 33 9.68 5.57 -5.22
N PHE A 34 9.68 4.40 -5.87
CA PHE A 34 8.63 3.97 -6.78
C PHE A 34 7.67 3.01 -6.07
N LEU A 35 6.43 3.44 -5.84
CA LEU A 35 5.41 2.62 -5.17
C LEU A 35 4.58 1.85 -6.21
N ILE A 36 4.42 0.54 -5.98
CA ILE A 36 3.56 -0.35 -6.75
C ILE A 36 2.45 -0.85 -5.82
N ASN A 37 1.21 -0.46 -6.12
CA ASN A 37 0.03 -0.98 -5.44
C ASN A 37 -0.42 -2.29 -6.10
N VAL A 38 -0.32 -3.41 -5.37
CA VAL A 38 -0.67 -4.76 -5.80
C VAL A 38 -2.02 -5.11 -5.18
N MET A 39 -3.08 -5.04 -5.99
CA MET A 39 -4.44 -5.39 -5.57
C MET A 39 -4.91 -6.65 -6.30
N SER A 40 -5.55 -7.56 -5.58
CA SER A 40 -6.29 -8.67 -6.19
C SER A 40 -7.32 -9.28 -5.22
N SER A 41 -8.17 -10.15 -5.76
CA SER A 41 -9.00 -11.03 -4.95
C SER A 41 -8.16 -11.93 -4.02
N PRO A 42 -8.68 -12.35 -2.86
CA PRO A 42 -8.04 -13.34 -2.00
C PRO A 42 -7.70 -14.64 -2.75
N GLY A 43 -6.54 -15.24 -2.44
CA GLY A 43 -6.11 -16.51 -3.04
C GLY A 43 -5.60 -16.45 -4.49
N ALA A 44 -5.53 -15.26 -5.12
CA ALA A 44 -5.05 -15.13 -6.51
C ALA A 44 -3.51 -15.23 -6.66
N GLY A 45 -2.77 -15.46 -5.56
CA GLY A 45 -1.32 -15.65 -5.59
C GLY A 45 -0.49 -14.36 -5.61
N LYS A 46 -1.00 -13.25 -5.05
CA LYS A 46 -0.27 -11.97 -4.88
C LYS A 46 1.06 -12.20 -4.19
N THR A 47 1.03 -12.77 -2.99
CA THR A 47 2.21 -13.03 -2.17
C THR A 47 3.25 -13.87 -2.91
N THR A 48 2.83 -14.94 -3.60
CA THR A 48 3.74 -15.78 -4.42
C THR A 48 4.40 -14.98 -5.54
N THR A 49 3.62 -14.14 -6.22
CA THR A 49 4.10 -13.27 -7.30
C THR A 49 5.06 -12.22 -6.75
N LEU A 50 4.70 -11.59 -5.63
CA LEU A 50 5.50 -10.58 -4.95
C LEU A 50 6.85 -11.13 -4.50
N VAL A 51 6.87 -12.28 -3.82
CA VAL A 51 8.11 -12.97 -3.41
C VAL A 51 8.99 -13.27 -4.63
N GLY A 52 8.40 -13.76 -5.72
CA GLY A 52 9.12 -14.02 -6.96
C GLY A 52 9.72 -12.76 -7.60
N LEU A 53 9.00 -11.65 -7.56
CA LEU A 53 9.47 -10.36 -8.08
C LEU A 53 10.59 -9.79 -7.21
N ILE A 54 10.42 -9.80 -5.90
CA ILE A 54 11.42 -9.35 -4.92
C ILE A 54 12.72 -10.14 -5.08
N ALA A 55 12.66 -11.47 -5.23
CA ALA A 55 13.85 -12.30 -5.41
C ALA A 55 14.70 -11.89 -6.63
N ARG A 56 14.07 -11.38 -7.69
CA ARG A 56 14.73 -10.92 -8.92
C ARG A 56 15.29 -9.51 -8.80
N LEU A 57 14.63 -8.65 -8.02
CA LEU A 57 14.95 -7.22 -7.94
C LEU A 57 15.85 -6.84 -6.75
N LYS A 58 15.81 -7.58 -5.65
CA LYS A 58 16.49 -7.23 -4.39
C LYS A 58 18.01 -7.11 -4.48
N LYS A 59 18.62 -7.68 -5.52
CA LYS A 59 20.08 -7.57 -5.78
C LYS A 59 20.48 -6.25 -6.44
N ARG A 60 19.51 -5.49 -6.99
CA ARG A 60 19.75 -4.27 -7.77
C ARG A 60 19.13 -3.02 -7.15
N LEU A 61 18.05 -3.17 -6.41
CA LEU A 61 17.28 -2.08 -5.81
C LEU A 61 17.10 -2.34 -4.32
N SER A 62 17.05 -1.26 -3.53
CA SER A 62 16.53 -1.34 -2.17
C SER A 62 15.02 -1.46 -2.25
N LEU A 63 14.49 -2.53 -1.68
CA LEU A 63 13.07 -2.85 -1.72
C LEU A 63 12.45 -2.67 -0.33
N GLY A 64 11.14 -2.47 -0.29
CA GLY A 64 10.32 -2.55 0.92
C GLY A 64 8.94 -3.08 0.57
N VAL A 65 8.27 -3.66 1.55
CA VAL A 65 6.89 -4.15 1.42
C VAL A 65 6.03 -3.54 2.51
N ILE A 66 4.85 -3.09 2.13
CA ILE A 66 3.77 -2.74 3.04
C ILE A 66 2.66 -3.75 2.79
N GLU A 67 2.30 -4.49 3.82
CA GLU A 67 1.14 -5.37 3.81
C GLU A 67 0.00 -4.67 4.50
N ALA A 68 -1.18 -4.65 3.88
CA ALA A 68 -2.36 -4.02 4.42
C ALA A 68 -3.54 -5.00 4.46
N ASP A 69 -3.66 -5.69 5.59
CA ASP A 69 -4.72 -6.67 5.83
C ASP A 69 -5.50 -6.34 7.13
N LEU A 70 -6.68 -6.95 7.26
CA LEU A 70 -7.49 -6.98 8.47
C LEU A 70 -6.97 -8.02 9.47
N ASP A 71 -6.41 -9.13 8.98
CA ASP A 71 -5.87 -10.21 9.80
C ASP A 71 -4.40 -10.01 10.19
N SER A 72 -3.99 -10.69 11.27
CA SER A 72 -2.75 -10.49 12.03
C SER A 72 -1.45 -10.51 11.19
N ASP A 73 -0.39 -9.87 11.71
CA ASP A 73 1.04 -9.72 11.32
C ASP A 73 1.75 -10.85 10.51
N VAL A 74 1.08 -11.97 10.28
CA VAL A 74 1.55 -13.18 9.61
C VAL A 74 2.11 -12.88 8.23
N ASP A 75 1.48 -11.99 7.45
CA ASP A 75 1.88 -11.80 6.05
C ASP A 75 3.11 -10.90 5.89
N ALA A 76 3.20 -9.77 6.60
CA ALA A 76 4.41 -8.94 6.59
C ALA A 76 5.64 -9.72 7.07
N LYS A 77 5.48 -10.43 8.20
CA LYS A 77 6.56 -11.27 8.74
C LYS A 77 6.96 -12.37 7.76
N ARG A 78 5.98 -13.05 7.15
CA ARG A 78 6.23 -14.12 6.17
C ARG A 78 6.97 -13.60 4.94
N VAL A 79 6.57 -12.46 4.38
CA VAL A 79 7.27 -11.87 3.23
C VAL A 79 8.69 -11.47 3.61
N SER A 80 8.87 -10.85 4.78
CA SER A 80 10.20 -10.52 5.30
C SER A 80 11.08 -11.77 5.47
N ASP A 81 10.56 -12.82 6.10
CA ASP A 81 11.30 -14.07 6.34
C ASP A 81 11.68 -14.78 5.02
N LEU A 82 10.78 -14.78 4.02
CA LEU A 82 11.03 -15.42 2.73
C LEU A 82 11.98 -14.63 1.83
N THR A 83 11.95 -13.30 1.90
CA THR A 83 12.64 -12.44 0.95
C THR A 83 13.88 -11.77 1.51
N GLY A 84 13.96 -11.60 2.83
CA GLY A 84 14.98 -10.80 3.53
C GLY A 84 14.81 -9.30 3.30
N VAL A 85 13.66 -8.85 2.79
CA VAL A 85 13.36 -7.43 2.55
C VAL A 85 12.53 -6.90 3.71
N PRO A 86 12.78 -5.66 4.20
CA PRO A 86 11.95 -5.07 5.25
C PRO A 86 10.48 -5.01 4.84
N ALA A 87 9.60 -5.47 5.73
CA ALA A 87 8.15 -5.44 5.54
C ALA A 87 7.49 -4.77 6.75
N ILE A 88 6.44 -3.98 6.49
CA ILE A 88 5.66 -3.28 7.50
C ILE A 88 4.19 -3.66 7.33
N GLN A 89 3.54 -4.05 8.42
CA GLN A 89 2.10 -4.31 8.47
C GLN A 89 1.35 -3.01 8.76
N ILE A 90 0.30 -2.75 7.98
CA ILE A 90 -0.73 -1.76 8.29
C ILE A 90 -1.99 -2.55 8.68
N HIS A 91 -2.44 -2.37 9.92
CA HIS A 91 -3.75 -2.84 10.35
C HIS A 91 -4.81 -1.86 9.88
N THR A 92 -5.78 -2.36 9.13
CA THR A 92 -6.83 -1.51 8.52
C THR A 92 -8.06 -1.32 9.42
N ASP A 93 -8.07 -1.86 10.66
CA ASP A 93 -9.07 -1.62 11.73
C ASP A 93 -10.53 -1.54 11.24
N SER A 94 -10.95 -2.50 10.41
CA SER A 94 -12.30 -2.62 9.78
C SER A 94 -12.57 -1.76 8.54
N LEU A 95 -11.62 -0.92 8.11
CA LEU A 95 -11.70 -0.23 6.84
C LEU A 95 -11.25 -1.15 5.70
N CYS A 96 -12.10 -1.34 4.69
CA CYS A 96 -11.78 -2.19 3.54
C CYS A 96 -10.79 -1.54 2.55
N HIS A 97 -10.17 -0.41 2.88
CA HIS A 97 -9.27 0.34 1.98
C HIS A 97 -8.04 0.87 2.72
N VAL A 98 -7.01 1.24 1.94
CA VAL A 98 -5.78 1.89 2.41
C VAL A 98 -5.81 3.32 1.88
N ASP A 99 -5.60 4.31 2.75
CA ASP A 99 -5.50 5.71 2.37
C ASP A 99 -4.04 6.19 2.27
N CYS A 100 -3.85 7.42 1.78
CA CYS A 100 -2.51 7.99 1.61
C CYS A 100 -1.78 8.20 2.94
N GLY A 101 -2.51 8.57 4.01
CA GLY A 101 -1.95 8.79 5.35
C GLY A 101 -1.39 7.51 5.96
N MET A 102 -2.09 6.38 5.80
CA MET A 102 -1.62 5.07 6.22
C MET A 102 -0.30 4.69 5.53
N VAL A 103 -0.20 4.92 4.22
CA VAL A 103 1.05 4.68 3.46
C VAL A 103 2.16 5.62 3.93
N GLU A 104 1.84 6.89 4.19
CA GLU A 104 2.83 7.84 4.73
C GLU A 104 3.38 7.42 6.08
N GLU A 105 2.53 6.89 6.96
CA GLU A 105 2.96 6.43 8.27
C GLU A 105 3.86 5.20 8.18
N ALA A 106 3.46 4.20 7.37
CA ALA A 106 4.30 3.05 7.11
C ALA A 106 5.66 3.43 6.49
N LEU A 107 5.68 4.44 5.61
CA LEU A 107 6.93 4.97 5.05
C LEU A 107 7.91 5.51 6.11
N ARG A 108 7.43 5.99 7.27
CA ARG A 108 8.31 6.44 8.37
C ARG A 108 9.04 5.29 9.05
N GLY A 109 8.52 4.07 8.97
CA GLY A 109 9.17 2.88 9.50
C GLY A 109 10.36 2.39 8.66
N PHE A 110 10.56 2.91 7.45
CA PHE A 110 11.73 2.61 6.63
C PHE A 110 12.83 3.66 6.82
N ALA A 111 14.05 3.20 7.16
CA ALA A 111 15.24 4.04 7.24
C ALA A 111 16.47 3.29 6.67
N PRO A 112 16.97 3.64 5.46
CA PRO A 112 16.45 4.65 4.52
C PRO A 112 15.16 4.18 3.81
N TRP A 113 14.50 5.11 3.10
CA TRP A 113 13.37 4.77 2.24
C TRP A 113 13.81 3.84 1.09
N PRO A 114 12.98 2.85 0.71
CA PRO A 114 13.29 1.96 -0.40
C PRO A 114 13.20 2.69 -1.74
N GLN A 115 13.96 2.24 -2.73
CA GLN A 115 13.84 2.71 -4.11
C GLN A 115 12.58 2.16 -4.79
N MET A 116 12.12 0.97 -4.38
CA MET A 116 10.88 0.39 -4.85
C MET A 116 10.09 -0.20 -3.68
N LEU A 117 8.84 0.20 -3.56
CA LEU A 117 7.96 -0.14 -2.46
C LEU A 117 6.74 -0.86 -3.01
N PHE A 118 6.47 -2.07 -2.51
CA PHE A 118 5.26 -2.80 -2.83
C PHE A 118 4.23 -2.56 -1.74
N LEU A 119 3.01 -2.17 -2.11
CA LEU A 119 1.85 -2.15 -1.22
C LEU A 119 0.97 -3.30 -1.63
N GLU A 120 0.91 -4.37 -0.83
CA GLU A 120 0.01 -5.50 -1.05
C GLU A 120 -1.23 -5.34 -0.17
N LYS A 121 -2.40 -5.55 -0.81
CA LYS A 121 -3.72 -5.57 -0.19
C LYS A 121 -4.49 -6.77 -0.75
#